data_AF-A0A9J6F3I3-F1
#
_entry.id   AF-A0A9J6F3I3-F1
#
_cell.length_a   1.000
_cell.length_b   1.000
_cell.length_c   1.000
_cell.angle_alpha   90.00
_cell.angle_beta   90.00
_cell.angle_gamma   90.00
#
_symmetry.space_group_name_H-M   'P 1'
#
loop_
_entity.id
_entity.type
_entity.pdbx_description
1 polymer ?
#
loop_
_entity_poly.entity_id
_entity_poly.type
_entity_poly.pdbx_seq_one_letter_code
_entity_poly.pdbx_strand_id
1 'polypeptide(L)'
;MWGYRIPNGTWSGMLGDLQRNESELAVGPFLITTVIDEDFKFGSVFLVDNLRFLAGLKQPFFSAVFSRVSPFDIELWVLVGLTLLLLSYLSVKLVKSPRMQHSKGFLRKYGDIFFIYFAATMQKHSPTEHVGGGAVFRGLHCLWLVASFFAMNFFTASMRADLLVKVEAPRVRTTADVLRNPNTRILLFGTAGFTELFLYTGEESYSAVYDQVRRTGGELHPSEIYTDKNFRDVLARKAVMLQEVRHLH
;
A
#
# COMPACT_ATOMS: atom_id res chain seq x y z
N MET A 1 -32.72 19.37 10.56
CA MET A 1 -32.32 17.99 10.16
C MET A 1 -33.46 17.37 9.36
N TRP A 2 -33.19 16.37 8.50
CA TRP A 2 -34.20 15.79 7.61
C TRP A 2 -35.32 15.08 8.37
N GLY A 3 -34.94 14.29 9.38
CA GLY A 3 -35.88 13.61 10.27
C GLY A 3 -35.57 12.13 10.41
N TYR A 4 -35.97 11.54 11.52
CA TYR A 4 -35.93 10.10 11.77
C TYR A 4 -37.14 9.69 12.60
N ARG A 5 -37.56 8.44 12.45
CA ARG A 5 -38.68 7.87 13.20
C ARG A 5 -38.29 7.60 14.64
N ILE A 6 -39.07 8.13 15.58
CA ILE A 6 -38.90 7.93 17.01
C ILE A 6 -39.70 6.68 17.43
N PRO A 7 -39.33 5.92 18.48
CA PRO A 7 -40.03 4.70 18.88
C PRO A 7 -41.53 4.84 19.16
N ASN A 8 -42.02 6.05 19.43
CA ASN A 8 -43.44 6.36 19.61
C ASN A 8 -44.22 6.46 18.28
N GLY A 9 -43.57 6.20 17.13
CA GLY A 9 -44.18 6.28 15.80
C GLY A 9 -44.20 7.68 15.18
N THR A 10 -43.73 8.72 15.89
CA THR A 10 -43.66 10.08 15.36
C THR A 10 -42.32 10.35 14.68
N TRP A 11 -42.30 11.30 13.74
CA TRP A 11 -41.10 11.74 13.04
C TRP A 11 -40.51 13.01 13.66
N SER A 12 -39.19 13.11 13.64
CA SER A 12 -38.45 14.34 13.98
C SER A 12 -38.12 15.16 12.73
N GLY A 13 -37.61 16.38 12.92
CA GLY A 13 -37.13 17.23 11.82
C GLY A 13 -38.20 17.58 10.80
N MET A 14 -37.80 17.79 9.54
CA MET A 14 -38.72 18.20 8.47
C MET A 14 -39.85 17.20 8.20
N LEU A 15 -39.58 15.89 8.36
CA LEU A 15 -40.63 14.87 8.28
C LEU A 15 -41.64 14.98 9.44
N GLY A 16 -41.16 15.32 10.63
CA GLY A 16 -42.03 15.60 11.77
C GLY A 16 -42.91 16.84 11.55
N ASP A 17 -42.34 17.89 10.97
CA ASP A 17 -43.06 19.14 10.68
C ASP A 17 -44.16 18.89 9.63
N LEU A 18 -43.90 18.06 8.62
CA LEU A 18 -44.93 17.56 7.69
C LEU A 18 -46.01 16.76 8.42
N GLN A 19 -45.62 15.82 9.30
CA GLN A 19 -46.58 14.98 10.03
C GLN A 19 -47.50 15.80 10.95
N ARG A 20 -46.97 16.86 11.57
CA ARG A 20 -47.74 17.77 12.44
C ARG A 20 -48.48 18.87 11.67
N ASN A 21 -48.42 18.85 10.35
CA ASN A 21 -49.03 19.86 9.47
C ASN A 21 -48.50 21.28 9.76
N GLU A 22 -47.25 21.38 10.21
CA GLU A 22 -46.53 22.65 10.47
C GLU A 22 -45.78 23.13 9.21
N SER A 23 -45.58 22.25 8.24
CA SER A 23 -45.08 22.56 6.89
C SER A 23 -45.92 21.86 5.83
N GLU A 24 -46.07 22.48 4.66
CA GLU A 24 -46.77 21.90 3.51
C GLU A 24 -45.83 21.06 2.62
N LEU A 25 -44.53 21.35 2.65
CA LEU A 25 -43.52 20.69 1.83
C LEU A 25 -42.22 20.52 2.62
N ALA A 26 -41.57 19.38 2.46
CA ALA A 26 -40.19 19.19 2.88
C ALA A 26 -39.31 19.01 1.65
N VAL A 27 -38.32 19.89 1.49
CA VAL A 27 -37.38 19.85 0.38
C VAL A 27 -36.00 19.48 0.92
N GLY A 28 -35.45 18.38 0.42
CA GLY A 28 -34.15 17.89 0.83
C GLY A 28 -33.81 16.56 0.16
N PRO A 29 -32.56 16.10 0.31
CA PRO A 29 -32.14 14.78 -0.14
C PRO A 29 -32.69 13.72 0.83
N PHE A 30 -33.98 13.40 0.70
CA PHE A 30 -34.59 12.34 1.48
C PHE A 30 -34.27 10.99 0.84
N LEU A 31 -33.82 10.05 1.67
CA LEU A 31 -33.79 8.64 1.30
C LEU A 31 -35.22 8.16 1.15
N ILE A 32 -35.55 7.58 0.01
CA ILE A 32 -36.84 6.94 -0.21
C ILE A 32 -36.71 5.50 0.25
N THR A 33 -37.28 5.18 1.41
CA THR A 33 -37.40 3.82 1.94
C THR A 33 -38.85 3.45 2.12
N THR A 34 -39.14 2.15 2.25
CA THR A 34 -40.51 1.65 2.42
C THR A 34 -41.18 2.25 3.66
N VAL A 35 -40.43 2.47 4.74
CA VAL A 35 -40.98 3.04 5.99
C VAL A 35 -41.35 4.51 5.84
N ILE A 36 -40.61 5.29 5.04
CA ILE A 36 -40.95 6.69 4.82
C ILE A 36 -42.13 6.80 3.82
N ASP A 37 -42.22 5.91 2.83
CA ASP A 37 -43.33 5.89 1.85
C ASP A 37 -44.69 5.46 2.44
N GLU A 38 -44.67 4.74 3.56
CA GLU A 38 -45.87 4.42 4.36
C GLU A 38 -46.55 5.69 4.90
N ASP A 39 -45.75 6.64 5.41
CA ASP A 39 -46.25 7.84 6.11
C ASP A 39 -46.28 9.09 5.22
N PHE A 40 -45.46 9.16 4.15
CA PHE A 40 -45.31 10.35 3.31
C PHE A 40 -45.36 10.01 1.82
N LYS A 41 -45.86 10.96 1.01
CA LYS A 41 -45.86 10.85 -0.46
C LYS A 41 -44.74 11.68 -1.07
N PHE A 42 -44.02 11.07 -2.00
CA PHE A 42 -42.89 11.69 -2.68
C PHE A 42 -43.29 12.18 -4.07
N GLY A 43 -42.64 13.28 -4.50
CA GLY A 43 -42.65 13.71 -5.89
C GLY A 43 -41.74 12.86 -6.77
N SER A 44 -41.48 13.31 -7.99
CA SER A 44 -40.52 12.65 -8.89
C SER A 44 -39.10 12.68 -8.33
N VAL A 45 -38.40 11.56 -8.39
CA VAL A 45 -36.99 11.45 -8.01
C VAL A 45 -36.14 12.24 -9.01
N PHE A 46 -35.41 13.24 -8.51
CA PHE A 46 -34.53 14.10 -9.32
C PHE A 46 -33.03 13.82 -9.08
N LEU A 47 -32.69 13.06 -8.04
CA LEU A 47 -31.31 12.69 -7.69
C LEU A 47 -31.26 11.21 -7.30
N VAL A 48 -30.36 10.45 -7.93
CA VAL A 48 -29.99 9.09 -7.51
C VAL A 48 -28.51 9.10 -7.20
N ASP A 49 -28.15 8.78 -5.95
CA ASP A 49 -26.77 8.73 -5.49
C ASP A 49 -26.45 7.35 -4.89
N ASN A 50 -25.16 7.03 -4.80
CA ASN A 50 -24.67 5.79 -4.24
C ASN A 50 -23.95 6.05 -2.92
N LEU A 51 -24.12 5.14 -1.97
CA LEU A 51 -23.31 5.10 -0.77
C LEU A 51 -21.85 4.79 -1.09
N ARG A 52 -20.93 5.59 -0.53
CA ARG A 52 -19.49 5.38 -0.66
C ARG A 52 -18.78 5.45 0.67
N PHE A 53 -17.68 4.71 0.74
CA PHE A 53 -16.74 4.79 1.85
C PHE A 53 -15.85 6.02 1.71
N LEU A 54 -15.91 6.92 2.69
CA LEU A 54 -14.94 7.98 2.91
C LEU A 54 -13.85 7.46 3.86
N ALA A 55 -12.67 7.23 3.31
CA ALA A 55 -11.47 6.81 4.04
C ALA A 55 -10.38 7.88 3.96
N GLY A 56 -9.68 8.13 5.07
CA GLY A 56 -8.63 9.14 5.15
C GLY A 56 -7.26 8.59 4.76
N LEU A 57 -6.49 9.41 4.03
CA LEU A 57 -5.10 9.14 3.70
C LEU A 57 -4.23 10.33 4.10
N LYS A 58 -3.49 10.21 5.21
CA LYS A 58 -2.48 11.23 5.60
C LYS A 58 -1.31 11.31 4.62
N GLN A 59 -0.90 10.16 4.07
CA GLN A 59 0.14 10.07 3.06
C GLN A 59 -0.33 9.11 1.95
N PRO A 60 -0.40 9.57 0.70
CA PRO A 60 -0.87 8.75 -0.42
C PRO A 60 0.16 7.69 -0.84
N PHE A 61 1.42 7.86 -0.46
CA PHE A 61 2.53 6.98 -0.83
C PHE A 61 3.37 6.61 0.37
N PHE A 62 3.84 5.37 0.43
CA PHE A 62 4.89 4.96 1.35
C PHE A 62 6.20 4.74 0.59
N SER A 63 7.30 5.21 1.17
CA SER A 63 8.65 4.90 0.68
C SER A 63 9.00 3.49 1.14
N ALA A 64 8.57 2.49 0.39
CA ALA A 64 8.87 1.08 0.65
C ALA A 64 10.30 0.72 0.22
N VAL A 65 11.26 1.58 0.53
CA VAL A 65 12.67 1.53 0.07
C VAL A 65 13.39 0.30 0.61
N PHE A 66 12.86 -0.40 1.61
CA PHE A 66 13.49 -1.61 2.16
C PHE A 66 12.60 -2.85 2.12
N SER A 67 11.30 -2.73 1.81
CA SER A 67 10.43 -3.91 1.74
C SER A 67 10.53 -4.66 0.41
N ARG A 68 11.27 -4.12 -0.56
CA ARG A 68 11.45 -4.70 -1.90
C ARG A 68 12.91 -4.87 -2.34
N VAL A 69 13.88 -4.61 -1.46
CA VAL A 69 15.27 -4.42 -1.92
C VAL A 69 16.10 -5.68 -1.80
N SER A 70 16.03 -6.48 -2.85
CA SER A 70 17.26 -6.80 -3.56
C SER A 70 17.01 -6.53 -5.05
N PRO A 71 17.69 -5.55 -5.67
CA PRO A 71 17.54 -5.27 -7.10
C PRO A 71 17.95 -6.46 -7.99
N PHE A 72 18.61 -7.46 -7.40
CA PHE A 72 18.97 -8.72 -8.02
C PHE A 72 18.55 -9.88 -7.14
N ASP A 73 18.11 -10.96 -7.76
CA ASP A 73 17.75 -12.17 -7.03
C ASP A 73 18.97 -12.82 -6.36
N ILE A 74 18.73 -13.63 -5.34
CA ILE A 74 19.79 -14.31 -4.59
C ILE A 74 20.59 -15.25 -5.49
N GLU A 75 19.96 -15.83 -6.51
CA GLU A 75 20.57 -16.68 -7.52
C GLU A 75 21.69 -15.96 -8.27
N LEU A 76 21.50 -14.67 -8.60
CA LEU A 76 22.52 -13.89 -9.29
C LEU A 76 23.72 -13.63 -8.38
N TRP A 77 23.49 -13.33 -7.10
CA TRP A 77 24.57 -13.14 -6.13
C TRP A 77 25.37 -14.42 -5.90
N VAL A 78 24.70 -15.56 -5.84
CA VAL A 78 25.34 -16.88 -5.78
C VAL A 78 26.19 -17.12 -7.03
N LEU A 79 25.67 -16.81 -8.22
CA LEU A 79 26.41 -16.95 -9.47
C LEU A 79 27.65 -16.03 -9.52
N VAL A 80 27.54 -14.78 -9.10
CA VAL A 80 28.68 -13.85 -8.99
C VAL A 80 29.71 -14.37 -7.99
N GLY A 81 29.27 -14.91 -6.85
CA GLY A 81 30.16 -15.54 -5.88
C GLY A 81 30.90 -16.75 -6.44
N LEU A 82 30.19 -17.68 -7.08
CA LEU A 82 30.77 -18.89 -7.68
C LEU A 82 31.74 -18.57 -8.82
N THR A 83 31.39 -17.63 -9.71
CA THR A 83 32.26 -17.19 -10.80
C THR A 83 33.52 -16.52 -10.26
N LEU A 84 33.42 -15.75 -9.18
CA LEU A 84 34.57 -15.12 -8.53
C LEU A 84 35.49 -16.16 -7.87
N LEU A 85 34.96 -17.18 -7.20
CA LEU A 85 35.75 -18.30 -6.66
C LEU A 85 36.46 -19.07 -7.78
N LEU A 86 35.76 -19.36 -8.88
CA LEU A 86 36.31 -20.06 -10.04
C LEU A 86 37.43 -19.27 -10.73
N LEU A 87 37.21 -17.97 -10.97
CA LEU A 87 38.21 -17.08 -11.58
C LEU A 87 39.46 -16.98 -10.70
N SER A 88 39.27 -16.91 -9.38
CA SER A 88 40.36 -16.90 -8.42
C SER A 88 41.17 -18.20 -8.48
N TYR A 89 40.50 -19.35 -8.52
CA TYR A 89 41.14 -20.66 -8.63
C TYR A 89 41.94 -20.82 -9.93
N LEU A 90 41.35 -20.47 -11.07
CA LEU A 90 42.02 -20.54 -12.39
C LEU A 90 43.23 -19.63 -12.45
N SER A 91 43.14 -18.44 -11.84
CA SER A 91 44.18 -17.43 -11.87
C SER A 91 45.40 -17.76 -11.01
N VAL A 92 45.26 -18.57 -9.96
CA VAL A 92 46.40 -19.04 -9.14
C VAL A 92 47.49 -19.70 -9.99
N LYS A 93 47.11 -20.44 -11.05
CA LYS A 93 48.05 -21.11 -11.96
C LYS A 93 48.62 -20.19 -13.04
N LEU A 94 47.93 -19.09 -13.35
CA LEU A 94 48.28 -18.17 -14.44
C LEU A 94 49.13 -16.97 -13.98
N VAL A 95 49.13 -16.67 -12.68
CA VAL A 95 49.96 -15.60 -12.09
C VAL A 95 51.43 -16.03 -12.01
N LYS A 96 52.29 -15.25 -12.70
CA LYS A 96 53.76 -15.42 -12.75
C LYS A 96 54.52 -14.32 -12.00
N SER A 97 53.84 -13.57 -11.12
CA SER A 97 54.43 -12.41 -10.44
C SER A 97 55.52 -12.85 -9.43
N PRO A 98 56.74 -12.27 -9.47
CA PRO A 98 57.82 -12.58 -8.54
C PRO A 98 57.43 -12.39 -7.07
N ARG A 99 56.60 -11.38 -6.78
CA ARG A 99 56.13 -11.05 -5.42
C ARG A 99 55.16 -12.10 -4.86
N MET A 100 54.39 -12.75 -5.73
CA MET A 100 53.48 -13.85 -5.36
C MET A 100 54.14 -15.24 -5.43
N GLN A 101 55.31 -15.36 -6.07
CA GLN A 101 56.11 -16.58 -6.05
C GLN A 101 56.82 -16.80 -4.70
N HIS A 102 57.14 -15.72 -3.96
CA HIS A 102 57.68 -15.82 -2.60
C HIS A 102 56.66 -16.28 -1.54
N SER A 103 55.36 -16.28 -1.87
CA SER A 103 54.31 -16.81 -1.00
C SER A 103 54.26 -18.33 -1.13
N LYS A 104 54.78 -19.05 -0.13
CA LYS A 104 54.89 -20.52 -0.16
C LYS A 104 53.57 -21.28 0.02
N GLY A 105 52.45 -20.60 0.26
CA GLY A 105 51.15 -21.21 0.54
C GLY A 105 50.11 -20.97 -0.56
N PHE A 106 49.53 -22.05 -1.12
CA PHE A 106 48.44 -21.99 -2.10
C PHE A 106 47.25 -21.15 -1.61
N LEU A 107 46.83 -21.34 -0.35
CA LEU A 107 45.70 -20.63 0.27
C LEU A 107 45.94 -19.11 0.32
N ARG A 108 47.15 -18.67 0.63
CA ARG A 108 47.50 -17.25 0.68
C ARG A 108 47.49 -16.63 -0.72
N LYS A 109 48.06 -17.32 -1.70
CA LYS A 109 48.03 -16.90 -3.11
C LYS A 109 46.60 -16.83 -3.66
N TYR A 110 45.76 -17.81 -3.32
CA TYR A 110 44.34 -17.81 -3.67
C TYR A 110 43.60 -16.64 -3.03
N GLY A 111 43.80 -16.40 -1.73
CA GLY A 111 43.18 -15.29 -1.01
C GLY A 111 43.55 -13.93 -1.60
N ASP A 112 44.84 -13.70 -1.87
CA ASP A 112 45.29 -12.44 -2.46
C ASP A 112 44.65 -12.19 -3.85
N ILE A 113 44.57 -13.22 -4.69
CA ILE A 113 43.93 -13.16 -6.01
C ILE A 113 42.41 -12.97 -5.89
N PHE A 114 41.77 -13.66 -4.95
CA PHE A 114 40.35 -13.49 -4.64
C PHE A 114 40.04 -12.04 -4.28
N PHE A 115 40.84 -11.43 -3.41
CA PHE A 115 40.64 -10.03 -3.03
C PHE A 115 40.88 -9.06 -4.19
N ILE A 116 41.73 -9.38 -5.16
CA ILE A 116 41.89 -8.61 -6.39
C ILE A 116 40.61 -8.65 -7.24
N TYR A 117 40.06 -9.85 -7.49
CA TYR A 117 38.81 -10.00 -8.23
C TYR A 117 37.61 -9.38 -7.49
N PHE A 118 37.57 -9.51 -6.17
CA PHE A 118 36.54 -8.92 -5.31
C PHE A 118 36.60 -7.39 -5.31
N ALA A 119 37.80 -6.81 -5.20
CA ALA A 119 37.98 -5.37 -5.33
C ALA A 119 37.52 -4.87 -6.71
N ALA A 120 37.84 -5.61 -7.78
CA ALA A 120 37.37 -5.32 -9.13
C ALA A 120 35.84 -5.36 -9.27
N THR A 121 35.16 -6.31 -8.62
CA THR A 121 33.68 -6.36 -8.55
C THR A 121 33.10 -5.10 -7.93
N MET A 122 33.76 -4.61 -6.86
CA MET A 122 33.39 -3.38 -6.16
C MET A 122 33.85 -2.11 -6.88
N GLN A 123 34.41 -2.23 -8.09
CA GLN A 123 35.03 -1.14 -8.86
C GLN A 123 36.11 -0.38 -8.07
N LYS A 124 36.75 -1.05 -7.11
CA LYS A 124 37.85 -0.50 -6.33
C LYS A 124 39.17 -1.00 -6.88
N HIS A 125 40.18 -0.14 -6.83
CA HIS A 125 41.55 -0.56 -7.08
C HIS A 125 42.05 -1.40 -5.91
N SER A 126 42.70 -2.53 -6.21
CA SER A 126 43.42 -3.28 -5.18
C SER A 126 44.77 -2.60 -4.93
N PRO A 127 45.17 -2.34 -3.67
CA PRO A 127 46.48 -1.74 -3.34
C PRO A 127 47.70 -2.57 -3.79
N THR A 128 47.48 -3.79 -4.28
CA THR A 128 48.55 -4.64 -4.79
C THR A 128 49.02 -4.12 -6.15
N GLU A 129 50.04 -3.26 -6.10
CA GLU A 129 50.77 -2.78 -7.27
C GLU A 129 51.16 -3.96 -8.19
N HIS A 130 50.79 -3.81 -9.47
CA HIS A 130 51.20 -4.63 -10.60
C HIS A 130 51.39 -6.13 -10.31
N VAL A 131 50.28 -6.88 -10.25
CA VAL A 131 50.35 -8.34 -10.39
C VAL A 131 50.84 -8.65 -11.80
N GLY A 132 52.15 -8.88 -11.93
CA GLY A 132 52.77 -9.39 -13.14
C GLY A 132 52.16 -10.74 -13.51
N GLY A 133 51.21 -10.75 -14.43
CA GLY A 133 50.61 -11.95 -14.99
C GLY A 133 50.90 -12.05 -16.49
N GLY A 134 50.90 -13.29 -17.01
CA GLY A 134 50.94 -13.51 -18.46
C GLY A 134 49.72 -12.89 -19.15
N ALA A 135 49.78 -12.76 -20.48
CA ALA A 135 48.72 -12.15 -21.29
C ALA A 135 47.31 -12.73 -20.98
N VAL A 136 47.23 -14.04 -20.70
CA VAL A 136 45.98 -14.74 -20.35
C VAL A 136 45.38 -14.23 -19.03
N PHE A 137 46.19 -14.02 -17.98
CA PHE A 137 45.70 -13.50 -16.70
C PHE A 137 45.18 -12.06 -16.86
N ARG A 138 45.91 -11.22 -17.61
CA ARG A 138 45.47 -9.86 -17.92
C ARG A 138 44.16 -9.84 -18.70
N GLY A 139 44.01 -10.72 -19.70
CA GLY A 139 42.78 -10.88 -20.46
C GLY A 139 41.59 -11.27 -19.57
N LEU A 140 41.75 -12.28 -18.71
CA LEU A 140 40.72 -12.70 -17.75
C LEU A 140 40.34 -11.57 -16.77
N HIS A 141 41.35 -10.83 -16.27
CA HIS A 141 41.10 -9.71 -15.37
C HIS A 141 40.38 -8.56 -16.08
N CYS A 142 40.76 -8.19 -17.30
CA CYS A 142 40.07 -7.19 -18.10
C CYS A 142 38.63 -7.60 -18.42
N LEU A 143 38.40 -8.87 -18.79
CA LEU A 143 37.05 -9.37 -19.04
C LEU A 143 36.17 -9.29 -17.78
N TRP A 144 36.73 -9.66 -16.61
CA TRP A 144 36.03 -9.53 -15.34
C TRP A 144 35.74 -8.08 -14.96
N LEU A 145 36.67 -7.16 -15.22
CA LEU A 145 36.47 -5.72 -14.98
C LEU A 145 35.29 -5.19 -15.80
N VAL A 146 35.21 -5.54 -17.09
CA VAL A 146 34.09 -5.13 -17.94
C VAL A 146 32.77 -5.75 -17.46
N ALA A 147 32.77 -7.04 -17.12
CA ALA A 147 31.58 -7.71 -16.59
C ALA A 147 31.09 -7.07 -15.27
N SER A 148 32.02 -6.79 -14.36
CA SER A 148 31.74 -6.12 -13.08
C SER A 148 31.23 -4.70 -13.27
N PHE A 149 31.80 -3.96 -14.23
CA PHE A 149 31.33 -2.63 -14.59
C PHE A 149 29.87 -2.66 -15.03
N PHE A 150 29.50 -3.54 -15.97
CA PHE A 150 28.11 -3.65 -16.41
C PHE A 150 27.18 -4.10 -15.27
N ALA A 151 27.54 -5.15 -14.53
CA ALA A 151 26.72 -5.68 -13.43
C ALA A 151 26.39 -4.60 -12.39
N MET A 152 27.39 -3.81 -11.98
CA MET A 152 27.20 -2.78 -10.96
C MET A 152 26.50 -1.52 -11.51
N ASN A 153 26.66 -1.20 -12.81
CA ASN A 153 25.86 -0.17 -13.46
C ASN A 153 24.37 -0.56 -13.52
N PHE A 154 24.07 -1.80 -13.89
CA PHE A 154 22.69 -2.33 -13.88
C PHE A 154 22.12 -2.35 -12.46
N PHE A 155 22.90 -2.80 -11.47
CA PHE A 155 22.51 -2.77 -10.06
C PHE A 155 22.11 -1.36 -9.63
N THR A 156 22.97 -0.37 -9.93
CA THR A 156 22.74 1.03 -9.57
C THR A 156 21.51 1.60 -10.30
N ALA A 157 21.32 1.25 -11.57
CA ALA A 157 20.15 1.67 -12.34
C ALA A 157 18.86 1.08 -11.79
N SER A 158 18.84 -0.21 -11.46
CA SER A 158 17.68 -0.88 -10.86
C SER A 158 17.34 -0.30 -9.50
N MET A 159 18.34 -0.09 -8.63
CA MET A 159 18.12 0.58 -7.34
C MET A 159 17.52 1.98 -7.52
N ARG A 160 18.01 2.76 -8.50
CA ARG A 160 17.46 4.10 -8.78
C ARG A 160 16.01 4.03 -9.26
N ALA A 161 15.67 3.07 -10.10
CA ALA A 161 14.30 2.85 -10.55
C ALA A 161 13.37 2.50 -9.37
N ASP A 162 13.80 1.57 -8.51
CA ASP A 162 13.02 1.16 -7.34
C ASP A 162 12.80 2.30 -6.34
N LEU A 163 13.79 3.19 -6.17
CA LEU A 163 13.67 4.38 -5.32
C LEU A 163 12.67 5.41 -5.87
N LEU A 164 12.46 5.45 -7.19
CA LEU A 164 11.49 6.35 -7.82
C LEU A 164 10.06 5.82 -7.72
N VAL A 165 9.88 4.50 -7.60
CA VAL A 165 8.56 3.88 -7.48
C VAL A 165 8.00 4.17 -6.09
N LYS A 166 7.02 5.06 -6.04
CA LYS A 166 6.21 5.31 -4.86
C LYS A 166 5.08 4.29 -4.81
N VAL A 167 5.10 3.40 -3.80
CA VAL A 167 4.02 2.44 -3.60
C VAL A 167 2.82 3.19 -3.05
N GLU A 168 1.69 3.10 -3.76
CA GLU A 168 0.43 3.65 -3.27
C GLU A 168 0.04 3.00 -1.95
N ALA A 169 -0.39 3.82 -1.01
CA ALA A 169 -0.97 3.30 0.21
C ALA A 169 -2.23 2.47 -0.10
N PRO A 170 -2.48 1.36 0.63
CA PRO A 170 -3.68 0.57 0.45
C PRO A 170 -4.91 1.46 0.62
N ARG A 171 -5.78 1.46 -0.39
CA ARG A 171 -7.01 2.25 -0.43
C ARG A 171 -8.21 1.34 -0.21
N VAL A 172 -9.21 1.85 0.50
CA VAL A 172 -10.52 1.22 0.59
C VAL A 172 -11.28 1.52 -0.69
N ARG A 173 -11.57 0.49 -1.49
CA ARG A 173 -12.36 0.63 -2.73
C ARG A 173 -13.63 -0.20 -2.68
N THR A 174 -13.59 -1.34 -2.01
CA THR A 174 -14.67 -2.31 -1.95
C THR A 174 -15.10 -2.58 -0.52
N THR A 175 -16.29 -3.16 -0.35
CA THR A 175 -16.76 -3.69 0.94
C THR A 175 -15.76 -4.71 1.51
N ALA A 176 -15.22 -5.59 0.67
CA ALA A 176 -14.18 -6.55 1.04
C ALA A 176 -12.93 -5.90 1.64
N ASP A 177 -12.48 -4.75 1.12
CA ASP A 177 -11.30 -4.05 1.66
C ASP A 177 -11.54 -3.52 3.09
N VAL A 178 -12.77 -3.11 3.41
CA VAL A 178 -13.14 -2.68 4.77
C VAL A 178 -13.23 -3.89 5.70
N LEU A 179 -13.87 -4.96 5.23
CA LEU A 179 -14.09 -6.18 6.00
C LEU A 179 -12.78 -6.95 6.32
N ARG A 180 -11.71 -6.74 5.54
CA ARG A 180 -10.37 -7.29 5.86
C ARG A 180 -9.85 -6.87 7.23
N ASN A 181 -10.26 -5.70 7.72
CA ASN A 181 -9.83 -5.18 9.01
C ASN A 181 -11.03 -5.12 9.97
N PRO A 182 -11.27 -6.17 10.77
CA PRO A 182 -12.43 -6.20 11.67
C PRO A 182 -12.36 -5.13 12.76
N ASN A 183 -11.19 -4.57 13.06
CA ASN A 183 -11.08 -3.53 14.09
C ASN A 183 -11.34 -2.11 13.54
N THR A 184 -11.52 -1.95 12.23
CA THR A 184 -11.85 -0.66 11.63
C THR A 184 -13.31 -0.33 11.92
N ARG A 185 -13.56 0.84 12.51
CA ARG A 185 -14.92 1.30 12.82
C ARG A 185 -15.58 1.88 11.57
N ILE A 186 -16.78 1.41 11.25
CA ILE A 186 -17.54 1.93 10.10
C ILE A 186 -18.60 2.87 10.66
N LEU A 187 -18.46 4.16 10.40
CA LEU A 187 -19.37 5.20 10.90
C LEU A 187 -20.55 5.32 9.94
N LEU A 188 -21.76 5.09 10.47
CA LEU A 188 -23.02 5.14 9.75
C LEU A 188 -23.96 6.15 10.39
N PHE A 189 -24.71 6.87 9.56
CA PHE A 189 -25.87 7.65 9.99
C PHE A 189 -26.93 6.75 10.61
N GLY A 190 -27.10 6.84 11.93
CA GLY A 190 -28.18 6.20 12.68
C GLY A 190 -29.52 6.88 12.44
N THR A 191 -29.89 7.04 11.18
CA THR A 191 -31.21 7.49 10.75
C THR A 191 -31.91 6.32 10.08
N ALA A 192 -33.24 6.22 10.28
CA ALA A 192 -34.07 5.13 9.77
C ALA A 192 -33.73 4.74 8.31
N GLY A 193 -33.58 5.70 7.40
CA GLY A 193 -33.32 5.41 5.99
C GLY A 193 -32.01 4.65 5.70
N PHE A 194 -30.89 5.05 6.32
CA PHE A 194 -29.60 4.38 6.10
C PHE A 194 -29.56 3.02 6.78
N THR A 195 -30.10 2.90 8.00
CA THR A 195 -30.16 1.63 8.71
C THR A 195 -31.05 0.62 7.99
N GLU A 196 -32.20 1.05 7.45
CA GLU A 196 -33.12 0.20 6.68
C GLU A 196 -32.50 -0.33 5.40
N LEU A 197 -31.71 0.47 4.69
CA LEU A 197 -31.02 0.02 3.47
C LEU A 197 -30.16 -1.22 3.74
N PHE A 198 -29.50 -1.28 4.90
CA PHE A 198 -28.69 -2.42 5.29
C PHE A 198 -29.48 -3.58 5.89
N LEU A 199 -30.66 -3.33 6.47
CA LEU A 199 -31.52 -4.39 7.01
C LEU A 199 -32.28 -5.15 5.91
N TYR A 200 -32.64 -4.46 4.83
CA TYR A 200 -33.42 -5.03 3.71
C TYR A 200 -32.57 -5.38 2.48
N THR A 201 -31.25 -5.25 2.56
CA THR A 201 -30.36 -5.70 1.49
C THR A 201 -30.35 -7.23 1.36
N GLY A 202 -30.43 -7.73 0.13
CA GLY A 202 -30.24 -9.16 -0.16
C GLY A 202 -28.77 -9.56 -0.34
N GLU A 203 -27.83 -8.61 -0.28
CA GLU A 203 -26.43 -8.86 -0.53
C GLU A 203 -25.65 -9.15 0.77
N GLU A 204 -25.02 -10.34 0.83
CA GLU A 204 -24.23 -10.79 1.99
C GLU A 204 -23.12 -9.79 2.36
N SER A 205 -22.51 -9.15 1.35
CA SER A 205 -21.42 -8.18 1.56
C SER A 205 -21.89 -6.95 2.35
N TYR A 206 -23.13 -6.52 2.16
CA TYR A 206 -23.71 -5.37 2.87
C TYR A 206 -24.18 -5.76 4.27
N SER A 207 -24.72 -6.97 4.44
CA SER A 207 -25.02 -7.51 5.77
C SER A 207 -23.76 -7.59 6.64
N ALA A 208 -22.65 -8.10 6.09
CA ALA A 208 -21.39 -8.19 6.81
C ALA A 208 -20.83 -6.80 7.21
N VAL A 209 -20.98 -5.80 6.34
CA VAL A 209 -20.62 -4.41 6.66
C VAL A 209 -21.46 -3.89 7.81
N TYR A 210 -22.77 -4.11 7.78
CA TYR A 210 -23.68 -3.67 8.84
C TYR A 210 -23.43 -4.39 10.17
N ASP A 211 -23.11 -5.68 10.16
CA ASP A 211 -22.69 -6.42 11.35
C ASP A 211 -21.42 -5.82 11.97
N GLN A 212 -20.47 -5.39 11.14
CA GLN A 212 -19.28 -4.68 11.61
C GLN A 212 -19.61 -3.29 12.17
N VAL A 213 -20.55 -2.54 11.57
CA VAL A 213 -21.06 -1.27 12.13
C VAL A 213 -21.61 -1.50 13.53
N ARG A 214 -22.49 -2.50 13.71
CA ARG A 214 -23.10 -2.83 15.01
C ARG A 214 -22.06 -3.26 16.04
N ARG A 215 -21.14 -4.15 15.66
CA ARG A 215 -20.09 -4.65 16.56
C ARG A 215 -19.13 -3.54 17.02
N THR A 216 -18.86 -2.56 16.16
CA THR A 216 -17.91 -1.47 16.47
C THR A 216 -18.57 -0.22 17.08
N GLY A 217 -19.89 -0.24 17.32
CA GLY A 217 -20.62 0.95 17.78
C GLY A 217 -20.51 2.10 16.77
N GLY A 218 -20.59 1.76 15.48
CA GLY A 218 -20.43 2.66 14.36
C GLY A 218 -21.67 3.46 14.00
N GLU A 219 -22.85 3.01 14.43
CA GLU A 219 -24.11 3.72 14.27
C GLU A 219 -24.15 4.90 15.24
N LEU A 220 -24.25 6.12 14.70
CA LEU A 220 -24.17 7.35 15.47
C LEU A 220 -25.31 8.30 15.13
N HIS A 221 -25.67 9.14 16.09
CA HIS A 221 -26.61 10.23 15.83
C HIS A 221 -26.00 11.23 14.82
N PRO A 222 -26.79 11.86 13.93
CA PRO A 222 -26.27 12.78 12.90
C PRO A 222 -25.35 13.89 13.42
N SER A 223 -25.57 14.37 14.64
CA SER A 223 -24.72 15.40 15.28
C SER A 223 -23.35 14.89 15.74
N GLU A 224 -23.18 13.57 15.87
CA GLU A 224 -21.96 12.95 16.42
C GLU A 224 -21.02 12.42 15.34
N ILE A 225 -21.50 12.28 14.10
CA ILE A 225 -20.72 11.71 12.98
C ILE A 225 -19.62 12.66 12.55
N TYR A 226 -19.97 13.92 12.27
CA TYR A 226 -19.03 14.94 11.79
C TYR A 226 -18.35 15.67 12.95
N THR A 227 -17.59 14.92 13.75
CA THR A 227 -16.77 15.46 14.84
C THR A 227 -15.29 15.40 14.50
N ASP A 228 -14.49 16.34 15.02
CA ASP A 228 -13.02 16.34 14.86
C ASP A 228 -12.37 15.03 15.34
N LYS A 229 -12.98 14.37 16.32
CA LYS A 229 -12.53 13.05 16.78
C LYS A 229 -12.68 12.02 15.66
N ASN A 230 -13.86 11.90 15.07
CA ASN A 230 -14.12 10.93 14.01
C ASN A 230 -13.31 11.23 12.75
N PHE A 231 -13.15 12.50 12.36
CA PHE A 231 -12.27 12.86 11.24
C PHE A 231 -10.81 12.47 11.51
N ARG A 232 -10.31 12.69 12.74
CA ARG A 232 -8.96 12.23 13.12
C ARG A 232 -8.83 10.71 13.07
N ASP A 233 -9.85 9.97 13.49
CA ASP A 233 -9.86 8.51 13.41
C ASP A 233 -9.91 8.01 11.97
N VAL A 234 -10.66 8.68 11.08
CA VAL A 234 -10.68 8.41 9.64
C VAL A 234 -9.32 8.68 9.00
N LEU A 235 -8.69 9.81 9.33
CA LEU A 235 -7.33 10.14 8.88
C LEU A 235 -6.27 9.18 9.44
N ALA A 236 -6.50 8.62 10.63
CA ALA A 236 -5.65 7.62 11.24
C ALA A 236 -5.93 6.18 10.76
N ARG A 237 -6.86 5.98 9.81
CA ARG A 237 -7.32 4.66 9.31
C ARG A 237 -7.90 3.75 10.38
N LYS A 238 -8.36 4.33 11.49
CA LYS A 238 -9.09 3.60 12.54
C LYS A 238 -10.58 3.54 12.25
N ALA A 239 -11.09 4.48 11.46
CA ALA A 239 -12.48 4.53 11.05
C ALA A 239 -12.63 4.80 9.53
N VAL A 240 -13.81 4.48 9.01
CA VAL A 240 -14.27 4.81 7.66
C VAL A 240 -15.69 5.34 7.79
N MET A 241 -16.04 6.43 7.10
CA MET A 241 -17.41 6.94 7.10
C MET A 241 -18.16 6.42 5.88
N LEU A 242 -19.41 6.01 6.07
CA LEU A 242 -20.29 5.63 4.98
C LEU A 242 -21.26 6.79 4.73
N GLN A 243 -21.18 7.38 3.53
CA GLN A 243 -21.96 8.56 3.18
C GLN A 243 -22.28 8.61 1.69
N GLU A 244 -23.30 9.38 1.34
CA GLU A 244 -23.59 9.81 -0.03
C GLU A 244 -22.53 10.82 -0.51
N VAL A 245 -22.28 10.87 -1.82
CA VAL A 245 -21.31 11.80 -2.41
C VAL A 245 -22.07 12.94 -3.06
N ARG A 246 -22.03 14.12 -2.44
CA ARG A 246 -22.48 15.34 -3.13
C ARG A 246 -21.63 15.55 -4.39
N HIS A 247 -22.24 15.34 -5.54
CA HIS A 247 -21.79 15.94 -6.79
C HIS A 247 -21.96 17.45 -6.66
N LEU A 248 -20.89 18.15 -6.29
CA LEU A 248 -20.81 19.61 -6.45
C LEU A 248 -20.70 19.85 -7.96
N HIS A 249 -21.79 20.25 -8.58
CA HIS A 249 -21.81 20.86 -9.91
C HIS A 249 -21.43 22.34 -9.81
#